data_AF-A0A1M6BWU0-F1
#
_entry.id   AF-A0A1M6BWU0-F1
#
_cell.length_a   1.000
_cell.length_b   1.000
_cell.length_c   1.000
_cell.angle_alpha   90.00
_cell.angle_beta   90.00
_cell.angle_gamma   90.00
#
_symmetry.space_group_name_H-M   'P 1'
#
loop_
_entity.id
_entity.type
_entity.pdbx_description
1 polymer ?
#
loop_
_entity_poly.entity_id
_entity_poly.type
_entity_poly.pdbx_seq_one_letter_code
_entity_poly.pdbx_strand_id
1 'polypeptide(L)'
;MTEKYILQLLNKLNRFPNYKECVKVSISKNVELAHIWYKEGFSDSHIPDTYFLIKENNKYIGAVLDMTHDLHWVVLPKHRKKGHLSKALKHAILPYLLEETDRLEQKITIKRNEIGETNYQNSLKVALNIGFKQIDEENLVFDYNSLDEDEYQLDFQYKGLPEEEFNNCINQLQKLAKQMKNKKLKEVVNDFFLKTKV
;
A
#
# COMPACT_ATOMS: atom_id res chain seq x y z
N MET A 1 -13.96 9.35 4.46
CA MET A 1 -13.14 10.23 5.34
C MET A 1 -12.78 11.50 4.59
N THR A 2 -12.69 12.67 5.23
CA THR A 2 -12.45 13.96 4.53
C THR A 2 -10.96 14.34 4.50
N GLU A 3 -10.53 15.15 3.51
CA GLU A 3 -9.16 15.69 3.41
C GLU A 3 -8.67 16.29 4.74
N LYS A 4 -9.56 16.97 5.46
CA LYS A 4 -9.29 17.58 6.77
C LYS A 4 -8.78 16.56 7.79
N TYR A 5 -9.37 15.37 7.85
CA TYR A 5 -8.95 14.32 8.79
C TYR A 5 -7.54 13.81 8.47
N ILE A 6 -7.24 13.56 7.20
CA ILE A 6 -5.91 13.12 6.78
C ILE A 6 -4.86 14.20 7.08
N LEU A 7 -5.17 15.47 6.84
CA LEU A 7 -4.27 16.57 7.21
C LEU A 7 -4.00 16.64 8.72
N GLN A 8 -5.05 16.47 9.54
CA GLN A 8 -4.91 16.43 11.00
C GLN A 8 -4.06 15.24 11.45
N LEU A 9 -4.26 14.07 10.84
CA LEU A 9 -3.45 12.88 11.07
C LEU A 9 -1.97 13.14 10.75
N LEU A 10 -1.66 13.67 9.57
CA LEU A 10 -0.28 14.00 9.18
C LEU A 10 0.38 14.95 10.18
N ASN A 11 -0.33 15.99 10.61
CA ASN A 11 0.18 16.93 11.62
C ASN A 11 0.42 16.23 12.97
N LYS A 12 -0.49 15.34 13.39
CA LYS A 12 -0.36 14.57 14.63
C LYS A 12 0.84 13.64 14.59
N LEU A 13 1.02 12.87 13.52
CA LEU A 13 2.15 11.95 13.36
C LEU A 13 3.49 12.68 13.27
N ASN A 14 3.53 13.85 12.62
CA ASN A 14 4.73 14.68 12.58
C ASN A 14 5.10 15.29 13.94
N ARG A 15 4.10 15.56 14.80
CA ARG A 15 4.32 16.09 16.16
C ARG A 15 4.63 14.98 17.17
N PHE A 16 4.05 13.80 16.98
CA PHE A 16 4.17 12.65 17.87
C PHE A 16 4.56 11.40 17.08
N PRO A 17 5.85 11.22 16.74
CA PRO A 17 6.30 10.07 15.93
C PRO A 17 5.99 8.70 16.56
N ASN A 18 5.93 8.63 17.89
CA ASN A 18 5.65 7.43 18.70
C ASN A 18 4.16 7.31 19.08
N TYR A 19 3.25 7.69 18.18
CA TYR A 19 1.82 7.64 18.44
C TYR A 19 1.36 6.18 18.64
N LYS A 20 0.92 5.84 19.85
CA LYS A 20 0.67 4.45 20.30
C LYS A 20 -0.49 3.73 19.60
N GLU A 21 -1.38 4.47 18.94
CA GLU A 21 -2.54 3.93 18.21
C GLU A 21 -2.24 3.74 16.72
N CYS A 22 -0.96 3.65 16.38
CA CYS A 22 -0.49 3.53 15.01
C CYS A 22 0.67 2.52 14.96
N VAL A 23 0.48 1.47 14.17
CA VAL A 23 1.55 0.52 13.83
C VAL A 23 2.03 0.86 12.42
N LYS A 24 3.35 0.97 12.23
CA LYS A 24 3.95 1.42 10.97
C LYS A 24 5.04 0.45 10.50
N VAL A 25 5.04 0.15 9.22
CA VAL A 25 6.07 -0.66 8.55
C VAL A 25 6.54 0.09 7.31
N SER A 26 7.86 0.22 7.13
CA SER A 26 8.40 0.82 5.89
C SER A 26 8.27 -0.17 4.74
N ILE A 27 7.67 0.27 3.63
CA ILE A 27 7.56 -0.50 2.38
C ILE A 27 8.48 0.04 1.29
N SER A 28 8.95 1.28 1.43
CA SER A 28 10.04 1.85 0.65
C SER A 28 10.77 2.94 1.45
N LYS A 29 11.84 3.52 0.89
CA LYS A 29 12.58 4.64 1.52
C LYS A 29 11.66 5.80 1.93
N ASN A 30 10.63 6.07 1.13
CA ASN A 30 9.76 7.24 1.27
C ASN A 30 8.30 6.89 1.60
N VAL A 31 7.96 5.61 1.79
CA VAL A 31 6.58 5.20 2.09
C VAL A 31 6.55 4.21 3.26
N GLU A 32 5.67 4.49 4.22
CA GLU A 32 5.33 3.58 5.31
C GLU A 32 3.86 3.15 5.20
N LEU A 33 3.59 1.85 5.31
CA LEU A 33 2.27 1.34 5.59
C LEU A 33 1.94 1.58 7.07
N ALA A 34 0.75 2.06 7.37
CA ALA A 34 0.30 2.36 8.71
C ALA A 34 -1.12 1.84 8.94
N HIS A 35 -1.32 1.14 10.05
CA HIS A 35 -2.65 0.79 10.57
C HIS A 35 -2.96 1.68 11.75
N ILE A 36 -4.09 2.39 11.71
CA ILE A 36 -4.43 3.44 12.68
C ILE A 36 -5.81 3.18 13.27
N TRP A 37 -5.86 3.09 14.60
CA TRP A 37 -7.10 2.96 15.35
C TRP A 37 -7.58 4.34 15.81
N TYR A 38 -8.80 4.71 15.45
CA TYR A 38 -9.43 5.92 15.97
C TYR A 38 -10.18 5.58 17.26
N LYS A 39 -9.84 6.27 18.36
CA LYS A 39 -10.44 6.02 19.68
C LYS A 39 -11.82 6.65 19.91
N GLU A 40 -12.38 7.38 18.95
CA GLU A 40 -13.66 8.08 19.16
C GLU A 40 -14.79 7.49 18.32
N GLY A 41 -15.77 6.91 19.02
CA GLY A 41 -17.01 6.40 18.44
C GLY A 41 -17.02 4.88 18.35
N PHE A 42 -17.70 4.24 19.30
CA PHE A 42 -18.01 2.82 19.29
C PHE A 42 -18.69 2.43 17.97
N SER A 43 -17.95 1.75 17.10
CA SER A 43 -18.52 0.72 16.24
C SER A 43 -17.73 -0.54 16.52
N ASP A 44 -18.40 -1.69 16.61
CA ASP A 44 -17.79 -2.98 17.00
C ASP A 44 -16.67 -3.46 16.05
N SER A 45 -16.44 -2.72 14.96
CA SER A 45 -15.31 -2.83 14.07
C SER A 45 -14.02 -2.31 14.73
N HIS A 46 -13.27 -3.21 15.36
CA HIS A 46 -11.88 -2.98 15.80
C HIS A 46 -10.88 -2.90 14.62
N ILE A 47 -11.39 -2.76 13.39
CA ILE A 47 -10.60 -2.78 12.16
C ILE A 47 -9.92 -1.42 12.02
N PRO A 48 -8.57 -1.36 12.01
CA PRO A 48 -7.86 -0.11 11.77
C PRO A 48 -8.06 0.38 10.35
N ASP A 49 -7.97 1.70 10.16
CA ASP A 49 -7.82 2.26 8.83
C ASP A 49 -6.38 2.06 8.33
N THR A 50 -6.24 1.67 7.07
CA THR A 50 -4.96 1.43 6.42
C THR A 50 -4.52 2.67 5.62
N TYR A 51 -3.33 3.18 5.92
CA TYR A 51 -2.73 4.31 5.21
C TYR A 51 -1.36 3.96 4.65
N PHE A 52 -1.05 4.50 3.48
CA PHE A 52 0.30 4.65 2.99
C PHE A 52 0.77 6.07 3.26
N LEU A 53 1.67 6.23 4.22
CA LEU A 53 2.24 7.51 4.64
C LEU A 53 3.48 7.85 3.80
N ILE A 54 3.45 9.00 3.12
CA ILE A 54 4.51 9.46 2.24
C ILE A 54 5.44 10.40 3.02
N LYS A 55 6.74 10.12 3.00
CA LYS A 55 7.79 10.85 3.74
C LYS A 55 8.73 11.63 2.83
N GLU A 56 9.16 12.79 3.31
CA GLU A 56 10.32 13.54 2.83
C GLU A 56 11.10 14.08 4.04
N ASN A 57 12.42 13.86 4.08
CA ASN A 57 13.28 14.32 5.18
C ASN A 57 12.74 13.97 6.58
N ASN A 58 12.32 12.71 6.76
CA ASN A 58 11.72 12.16 7.99
C ASN A 58 10.42 12.85 8.47
N LYS A 59 9.74 13.60 7.60
CA LYS A 59 8.41 14.16 7.86
C LYS A 59 7.38 13.56 6.92
N TYR A 60 6.20 13.28 7.43
CA TYR A 60 5.06 12.86 6.62
C TYR A 60 4.51 14.07 5.86
N ILE A 61 4.54 13.99 4.54
CA ILE A 61 4.15 15.06 3.62
C ILE A 61 2.87 14.75 2.85
N GLY A 62 2.42 13.51 2.90
CA GLY A 62 1.18 13.06 2.28
C GLY A 62 0.76 11.70 2.83
N ALA A 63 -0.46 11.31 2.54
CA ALA A 63 -0.98 9.98 2.82
C ALA A 63 -1.95 9.53 1.74
N VAL A 64 -2.04 8.22 1.54
CA VAL A 64 -3.07 7.55 0.75
C VAL A 64 -3.82 6.64 1.71
N LEU A 65 -5.11 6.87 1.92
CA LEU A 65 -6.02 5.99 2.64
C LEU A 65 -6.48 4.90 1.69
N ASP A 66 -6.28 3.64 2.09
CA ASP A 66 -6.81 2.48 1.40
C ASP A 66 -8.20 2.15 1.94
N MET A 67 -9.22 2.35 1.11
CA MET A 67 -10.61 2.03 1.42
C MET A 67 -11.03 0.70 0.78
N THR A 68 -10.07 -0.22 0.57
CA THR A 68 -10.21 -1.54 -0.04
C THR A 68 -10.51 -1.54 -1.54
N HIS A 69 -11.42 -0.71 -1.99
CA HIS A 69 -11.80 -0.59 -3.40
C HIS A 69 -11.59 0.81 -3.95
N ASP A 70 -11.16 1.75 -3.12
CA ASP A 70 -10.89 3.13 -3.51
C ASP A 70 -9.63 3.62 -2.78
N LEU A 71 -8.86 4.50 -3.41
CA LEU A 71 -7.73 5.17 -2.78
C LEU A 71 -8.03 6.66 -2.65
N HIS A 72 -7.97 7.16 -1.42
CA HIS A 72 -8.13 8.59 -1.15
C HIS A 72 -6.81 9.20 -0.70
N TRP A 73 -6.27 10.15 -1.45
CA TRP A 73 -4.96 10.74 -1.16
C TRP A 73 -4.99 12.22 -0.84
N VAL A 74 -4.03 12.63 0.00
CA VAL A 74 -3.76 14.03 0.32
C VAL A 74 -2.26 14.26 0.38
N VAL A 75 -1.82 15.39 -0.18
CA VAL A 75 -0.46 15.90 -0.03
C VAL A 75 -0.52 17.30 0.58
N LEU A 76 0.33 17.58 1.57
CA LEU A 76 0.46 18.89 2.18
C LEU A 76 0.73 19.95 1.09
N PRO A 77 0.05 21.12 1.10
CA PRO A 77 0.13 22.12 0.02
C PRO A 77 1.56 22.47 -0.43
N LYS A 78 2.49 22.66 0.51
CA LYS A 78 3.90 23.00 0.25
C LYS A 78 4.74 21.91 -0.45
N HIS A 79 4.21 20.68 -0.53
CA HIS A 79 4.85 19.54 -1.19
C HIS A 79 4.10 19.09 -2.46
N ARG A 80 3.01 19.77 -2.84
CA ARG A 80 2.27 19.47 -4.09
C ARG A 80 3.12 19.80 -5.32
N LYS A 81 2.81 19.14 -6.44
CA LYS A 81 3.46 19.33 -7.76
C LYS A 81 4.98 19.04 -7.81
N LYS A 82 5.52 18.35 -6.79
CA LYS A 82 6.93 17.89 -6.74
C LYS A 82 7.10 16.40 -7.09
N GLY A 83 6.05 15.75 -7.59
CA GLY A 83 6.09 14.34 -7.98
C GLY A 83 6.04 13.31 -6.85
N HIS A 84 6.01 13.72 -5.57
CA HIS A 84 6.01 12.77 -4.44
C HIS A 84 4.88 11.74 -4.48
N LEU A 85 3.65 12.18 -4.74
CA LEU A 85 2.49 11.27 -4.81
C LEU A 85 2.61 10.31 -5.99
N SER A 86 2.91 10.82 -7.19
CA SER A 86 3.09 9.98 -8.38
C SER A 86 4.20 8.96 -8.18
N LYS A 87 5.33 9.37 -7.61
CA LYS A 87 6.44 8.45 -7.32
C LYS A 87 6.04 7.39 -6.29
N ALA A 88 5.38 7.79 -5.20
CA ALA A 88 4.92 6.87 -4.16
C ALA A 88 3.90 5.86 -4.71
N LEU A 89 2.92 6.31 -5.51
CA LEU A 89 1.92 5.44 -6.13
C LEU A 89 2.57 4.46 -7.11
N LYS A 90 3.36 4.96 -8.06
CA LYS A 90 3.96 4.13 -9.12
C LYS A 90 4.96 3.12 -8.56
N HIS A 91 5.87 3.53 -7.69
CA HIS A 91 7.03 2.69 -7.34
C HIS A 91 6.90 1.93 -6.02
N ALA A 92 5.87 2.19 -5.22
CA ALA A 92 5.72 1.55 -3.91
C ALA A 92 4.28 1.11 -3.60
N ILE A 93 3.29 2.01 -3.68
CA ILE A 93 1.94 1.73 -3.17
C ILE A 93 1.16 0.77 -4.09
N LEU A 94 1.08 1.05 -5.39
CA LEU A 94 0.38 0.14 -6.32
C LEU A 94 1.07 -1.23 -6.43
N PRO A 95 2.41 -1.32 -6.51
CA PRO A 95 3.10 -2.61 -6.39
C PRO A 95 2.76 -3.38 -5.13
N TYR A 96 2.79 -2.71 -3.97
CA TYR A 96 2.43 -3.32 -2.70
C TYR A 96 1.01 -3.88 -2.73
N LEU A 97 0.06 -3.12 -3.26
CA LEU A 97 -1.33 -3.57 -3.36
C LEU A 97 -1.48 -4.76 -4.32
N LEU A 98 -0.73 -4.81 -5.41
CA LEU A 98 -0.71 -5.97 -6.32
C LEU A 98 -0.14 -7.23 -5.65
N GLU A 99 0.96 -7.09 -4.91
CA GLU A 99 1.70 -8.22 -4.37
C GLU A 99 1.08 -8.77 -3.07
N GLU A 100 0.59 -7.89 -2.20
CA GLU A 100 0.13 -8.24 -0.86
C GLU A 100 -1.39 -8.38 -0.75
N THR A 101 -2.12 -8.21 -1.86
CA THR A 101 -3.58 -8.35 -1.88
C THR A 101 -4.05 -9.11 -3.12
N ASP A 102 -5.23 -9.74 -3.04
CA ASP A 102 -5.83 -10.47 -4.17
C ASP A 102 -6.52 -9.54 -5.20
N ARG A 103 -6.15 -8.25 -5.24
CA ARG A 103 -6.78 -7.25 -6.11
C ARG A 103 -6.22 -7.35 -7.52
N LEU A 104 -7.08 -7.68 -8.48
CA LEU A 104 -6.75 -7.63 -9.91
C LEU A 104 -6.85 -6.22 -10.50
N GLU A 105 -7.56 -5.32 -9.82
CA GLU A 105 -7.71 -3.92 -10.21
C GLU A 105 -7.74 -3.01 -8.98
N GLN A 106 -7.36 -1.75 -9.17
CA GLN A 106 -7.53 -0.68 -8.18
C GLN A 106 -8.36 0.45 -8.78
N LYS A 107 -9.42 0.85 -8.08
CA LYS A 107 -10.24 2.00 -8.49
C LYS A 107 -9.89 3.23 -7.67
N ILE A 108 -10.17 4.38 -8.26
CA ILE A 108 -10.18 5.67 -7.58
C ILE A 108 -11.38 6.49 -8.02
N THR A 109 -11.91 7.28 -7.09
CA THR A 109 -12.96 8.26 -7.39
C THR A 109 -12.47 9.69 -7.14
N ILE A 110 -12.53 10.54 -8.16
CA ILE A 110 -12.10 11.95 -8.12
C ILE A 110 -13.30 12.85 -8.44
N LYS A 111 -14.00 13.29 -7.39
CA LYS A 111 -15.22 14.10 -7.54
C LYS A 111 -14.91 15.57 -7.68
N ARG A 112 -15.08 16.11 -8.90
CA ARG A 112 -14.80 17.52 -9.22
C ARG A 112 -15.51 18.50 -8.28
N ASN A 113 -16.77 18.23 -7.95
CA ASN A 113 -17.60 19.08 -7.12
C ASN A 113 -17.17 19.12 -5.65
N GLU A 114 -16.46 18.09 -5.16
CA GLU A 114 -16.02 18.01 -3.77
C GLU A 114 -14.65 18.68 -3.56
N ILE A 115 -13.74 18.55 -4.53
CA ILE A 115 -12.34 19.02 -4.38
C ILE A 115 -12.06 20.31 -5.17
N GLY A 116 -12.97 20.73 -6.04
CA GLY A 116 -12.83 21.89 -6.90
C GLY A 116 -11.95 21.66 -8.13
N GLU A 117 -12.14 22.49 -9.16
CA GLU A 117 -11.57 22.30 -10.50
C GLU A 117 -10.04 22.13 -10.48
N THR A 118 -9.33 22.98 -9.74
CA THR A 118 -7.86 22.90 -9.70
C THR A 118 -7.36 21.59 -9.09
N ASN A 119 -7.97 21.10 -8.02
CA ASN A 119 -7.56 19.85 -7.40
C ASN A 119 -7.99 18.64 -8.23
N TYR A 120 -9.16 18.72 -8.88
CA TYR A 120 -9.61 17.72 -9.84
C TYR A 120 -8.58 17.51 -10.95
N GLN A 121 -8.18 18.59 -11.64
CA GLN A 121 -7.19 18.50 -12.72
C GLN A 121 -5.83 17.98 -12.23
N ASN A 122 -5.40 18.38 -11.03
CA ASN A 122 -4.15 17.88 -10.45
C ASN A 122 -4.23 16.37 -10.13
N SER A 123 -5.30 15.91 -9.48
CA SER A 123 -5.49 14.50 -9.13
C SER A 123 -5.69 13.63 -10.37
N LEU A 124 -6.47 14.10 -11.35
CA LEU A 124 -6.67 13.42 -12.63
C LEU A 124 -5.35 13.25 -13.37
N LYS A 125 -4.55 14.33 -13.49
CA LYS A 125 -3.23 14.26 -14.12
C LYS A 125 -2.30 13.27 -13.42
N VAL A 126 -2.32 13.21 -12.09
CA VAL A 126 -1.54 12.23 -11.32
C VAL A 126 -1.98 10.82 -11.68
N ALA A 127 -3.27 10.53 -11.63
CA ALA A 127 -3.82 9.20 -11.90
C ALA A 127 -3.48 8.72 -13.33
N LEU A 128 -3.75 9.54 -14.34
CA LEU A 128 -3.47 9.22 -15.74
C LEU A 128 -1.97 8.97 -15.97
N ASN A 129 -1.09 9.80 -15.39
CA ASN A 129 0.36 9.63 -15.51
C ASN A 129 0.89 8.34 -14.89
N ILE A 130 0.18 7.77 -13.91
CA ILE A 130 0.58 6.52 -13.25
C ILE A 130 0.09 5.30 -14.04
N GLY A 131 -0.96 5.47 -14.86
CA GLY A 131 -1.53 4.39 -15.68
C GLY A 131 -3.00 4.10 -15.40
N PHE A 132 -3.67 4.88 -14.54
CA PHE A 132 -5.12 4.76 -14.38
C PHE A 132 -5.81 5.16 -15.68
N LYS A 133 -6.84 4.41 -16.06
CA LYS A 133 -7.72 4.68 -17.20
C LYS A 133 -9.04 5.23 -16.68
N GLN A 134 -9.47 6.35 -17.25
CA GLN A 134 -10.76 6.94 -16.91
C GLN A 134 -11.88 6.08 -17.50
N ILE A 135 -12.85 5.69 -16.67
CA ILE A 135 -14.00 4.86 -17.08
C ILE A 135 -15.29 5.68 -17.15
N ASP A 136 -15.40 6.75 -16.36
CA ASP A 136 -16.48 7.73 -16.42
C ASP A 136 -16.00 9.11 -15.90
N GLU A 137 -16.92 10.05 -15.64
CA GLU A 137 -16.59 11.42 -15.22
C GLU A 137 -15.78 11.51 -13.91
N GLU A 138 -16.02 10.58 -12.97
CA GLU A 138 -15.45 10.61 -11.62
C GLU A 138 -14.56 9.40 -11.32
N ASN A 139 -14.73 8.29 -12.01
CA ASN A 139 -14.07 7.03 -11.70
C ASN A 139 -12.95 6.69 -12.68
N LEU A 140 -11.86 6.16 -12.11
CA LEU A 140 -10.73 5.63 -12.88
C LEU A 140 -10.34 4.25 -12.34
N VAL A 141 -9.80 3.41 -13.22
CA VAL A 141 -9.35 2.06 -12.90
C VAL A 141 -7.90 1.86 -13.32
N PHE A 142 -7.14 1.20 -12.44
CA PHE A 142 -5.83 0.67 -12.72
C PHE A 142 -5.95 -0.85 -12.81
N ASP A 143 -5.71 -1.39 -14.00
CA ASP A 143 -5.73 -2.84 -14.24
C ASP A 143 -4.31 -3.38 -14.18
N TYR A 144 -4.02 -4.18 -13.16
CA TYR A 144 -2.68 -4.73 -12.95
C TYR A 144 -2.26 -5.69 -14.07
N ASN A 145 -3.21 -6.32 -14.77
CA ASN A 145 -2.89 -7.20 -15.91
C ASN A 145 -2.43 -6.41 -17.15
N SER A 146 -2.64 -5.10 -17.16
CA SER A 146 -2.20 -4.22 -18.24
C SER A 146 -0.80 -3.64 -18.00
N LEU A 147 -0.12 -4.06 -16.93
CA LEU A 147 1.24 -3.68 -16.63
C LEU A 147 2.23 -4.39 -17.55
N ASP A 148 3.18 -3.62 -18.07
CA ASP A 148 4.42 -4.14 -18.63
C ASP A 148 5.44 -4.26 -17.49
N GLU A 149 5.92 -5.47 -17.21
CA GLU A 149 6.88 -5.74 -16.14
C GLU A 149 8.19 -4.95 -16.34
N ASP A 150 8.57 -4.66 -17.59
CA ASP A 150 9.80 -3.93 -17.92
C ASP A 150 9.70 -2.42 -17.61
N GLU A 151 8.49 -1.85 -17.52
CA GLU A 151 8.28 -0.44 -17.20
C GLU A 151 8.26 -0.15 -15.69
N TYR A 152 8.15 -1.19 -14.86
CA TYR A 152 7.99 -1.08 -13.41
C TYR A 152 9.33 -1.27 -12.68
N GLN A 153 10.12 -0.19 -12.60
CA GLN A 153 11.24 -0.14 -11.65
C GLN A 153 10.70 -0.02 -10.22
N LEU A 154 10.57 -1.16 -9.54
CA LEU A 154 10.08 -1.24 -8.17
C LEU A 154 11.12 -0.67 -7.18
N ASP A 155 10.72 0.33 -6.39
CA ASP A 155 11.44 0.75 -5.17
C ASP A 155 10.98 -0.10 -3.95
N PHE A 156 10.16 -1.14 -4.21
CA PHE A 156 9.57 -2.00 -3.19
C PHE A 156 10.64 -2.84 -2.51
N GLN A 157 10.74 -2.71 -1.19
CA GLN A 157 11.61 -3.55 -0.38
C GLN A 157 10.81 -4.71 0.19
N TYR A 158 10.71 -5.80 -0.56
CA TYR A 158 10.29 -7.07 0.01
C TYR A 158 11.34 -7.48 1.05
N LYS A 159 11.00 -7.43 2.34
CA LYS A 159 11.95 -7.82 3.38
C LYS A 159 12.11 -9.33 3.52
N GLY A 160 11.24 -10.12 2.88
CA GLY A 160 11.15 -11.56 3.10
C GLY A 160 11.10 -11.92 4.58
N LEU A 161 11.22 -13.21 4.85
CA LEU A 161 11.75 -13.64 6.13
C LEU A 161 13.28 -13.55 6.05
N PRO A 162 13.97 -13.10 7.11
CA PRO A 162 15.40 -13.40 7.25
C PRO A 162 15.63 -14.88 6.95
N GLU A 163 16.71 -15.22 6.24
CA GLU A 163 16.97 -16.60 5.78
C GLU A 163 16.85 -17.63 6.92
N GLU A 164 17.27 -17.25 8.12
CA GLU A 164 17.12 -18.04 9.34
C GLU A 164 15.65 -18.31 9.71
N GLU A 165 14.79 -17.30 9.67
CA GLU A 165 13.36 -17.44 9.95
C GLU A 165 12.64 -18.23 8.85
N PHE A 166 13.02 -18.01 7.58
CA PHE A 166 12.52 -18.79 6.45
C PHE A 166 12.84 -20.28 6.62
N ASN A 167 14.11 -20.59 6.91
CA ASN A 167 14.57 -21.97 7.14
C ASN A 167 13.89 -22.60 8.35
N ASN A 168 13.66 -21.84 9.42
CA ASN A 168 12.91 -22.31 10.59
C ASN A 168 11.46 -22.67 10.23
N CYS A 169 10.78 -21.82 9.45
CA CYS A 169 9.42 -22.08 8.98
C CYS A 169 9.34 -23.34 8.12
N ILE A 170 10.27 -23.51 7.18
CA ILE A 170 10.37 -24.71 6.33
C ILE A 170 10.61 -25.97 7.16
N ASN A 171 11.53 -25.93 8.12
CA ASN A 171 11.81 -27.07 8.99
C ASN A 171 10.59 -27.48 9.82
N GLN A 172 9.81 -26.51 10.31
CA GLN A 172 8.56 -26.78 11.01
C GLN A 172 7.50 -27.41 10.10
N LEU A 173 7.32 -26.88 8.89
CA LEU A 173 6.40 -27.44 7.90
C LEU A 173 6.78 -28.88 7.51
N GLN A 174 8.06 -29.17 7.30
CA GLN A 174 8.55 -30.52 7.03
C GLN A 174 8.29 -31.48 8.20
N LYS A 175 8.47 -31.00 9.43
CA LYS A 175 8.19 -31.78 10.65
C LYS A 175 6.70 -32.11 10.77
N LEU A 176 5.83 -31.12 10.53
CA LEU A 176 4.37 -31.31 10.50
C LEU A 176 3.94 -32.26 9.39
N ALA A 177 4.47 -32.10 8.17
CA ALA A 177 4.21 -32.99 7.05
C ALA A 177 4.60 -34.45 7.36
N LYS A 178 5.73 -34.65 8.06
CA LYS A 178 6.20 -35.96 8.52
C LYS A 178 5.28 -36.56 9.59
N GLN A 179 4.79 -35.74 10.52
CA GLN A 179 3.84 -36.15 11.57
C GLN A 179 2.46 -36.49 11.01
N MET A 180 2.01 -35.77 9.98
CA MET A 180 0.72 -36.00 9.33
C MET A 180 0.71 -37.18 8.34
N LYS A 181 1.84 -37.90 8.13
CA LYS A 181 2.02 -38.95 7.11
C LYS A 181 1.51 -38.55 5.71
N ASN A 182 1.48 -37.26 5.38
CA ASN A 182 0.82 -36.78 4.17
C ASN A 182 1.82 -36.66 3.01
N LYS A 183 1.84 -37.67 2.13
CA LYS A 183 2.83 -37.82 1.05
C LYS A 183 2.79 -36.68 0.03
N LYS A 184 1.60 -36.13 -0.25
CA LYS A 184 1.40 -34.97 -1.14
C LYS A 184 2.06 -33.69 -0.61
N LEU A 185 2.02 -33.46 0.69
CA LEU A 185 2.60 -32.23 1.28
C LEU A 185 4.13 -32.24 1.20
N LYS A 186 4.76 -33.43 1.30
CA LYS A 186 6.21 -33.59 1.09
C LYS A 186 6.64 -33.29 -0.35
N GLU A 187 5.85 -33.70 -1.33
CA GLU A 187 6.13 -33.47 -2.75
C GLU A 187 6.07 -31.97 -3.08
N VAL A 188 5.04 -31.26 -2.60
CA VAL A 188 4.90 -29.80 -2.79
C VAL A 188 6.05 -29.02 -2.16
N VAL A 189 6.48 -29.38 -0.95
CA VAL A 189 7.61 -28.72 -0.26
C VAL A 189 8.94 -28.97 -0.99
N ASN A 190 9.14 -30.18 -1.54
CA ASN A 190 10.36 -30.51 -2.28
C ASN A 190 10.40 -29.82 -3.66
N ASP A 191 9.27 -29.75 -4.36
CA ASP A 191 9.17 -29.05 -5.65
C ASP A 191 9.40 -27.54 -5.51
N PHE A 192 8.93 -26.94 -4.41
CA PHE A 192 9.21 -25.54 -4.09
C PHE A 192 10.71 -25.30 -3.86
N PHE A 193 11.41 -26.26 -3.23
CA PHE A 193 12.85 -26.21 -2.96
C PHE A 193 13.72 -26.25 -4.22
N LEU A 194 13.26 -26.91 -5.28
CA LEU A 194 13.97 -27.01 -6.56
C LEU A 194 13.78 -25.78 -7.44
N LYS A 195 12.64 -25.07 -7.31
CA LYS A 195 12.32 -23.89 -8.11
C LYS A 195 12.87 -22.57 -7.55
N THR A 196 13.26 -22.54 -6.27
CA THR A 196 13.74 -21.34 -5.58
C THR A 196 15.26 -21.24 -5.45
N LYS A 197 16.01 -22.21 -6.02
CA LYS A 197 17.45 -22.08 -6.24
C LYS A 197 17.73 -21.43 -7.61
N VAL A 198 17.57 -20.11 -7.70
CA VAL A 198 18.20 -19.24 -8.70
C VAL A 198 18.68 -17.99 -7.99
#